data_AF-A0A7C4GT28-F1
#
_entry.id   AF-A0A7C4GT28-F1
#
_cell.length_a   1.000
_cell.length_b   1.000
_cell.length_c   1.000
_cell.angle_alpha   90.00
_cell.angle_beta   90.00
_cell.angle_gamma   90.00
#
_symmetry.space_group_name_H-M   'P 1'
#
loop_
_entity.id
_entity.type
_entity.pdbx_description
1 polymer ?
#
loop_
_entity_poly.entity_id
_entity_poly.type
_entity_poly.pdbx_seq_one_letter_code
_entity_poly.pdbx_strand_id
1 'polypeptide(L)'
;MATEEEKYVNILKKLISSSYAFSTGSPDSRDIEENTLAEIRSRLPELKHLDDDELSSLVEDAINYATSKLCTLAEYNTRWGPRKAYIDVERPGYLHEVGWMKCQHPAIGEFHIVFSEESFPDAGTFHYSYLITNNERQAKSEFLDIKRELRERDIV
;
A
#
# COMPACT_ATOMS: atom_id res chain seq x y z
N MET A 1 19.32 18.72 11.85
CA MET A 1 17.89 18.53 11.55
C MET A 1 17.84 17.53 10.41
N ALA A 2 17.09 16.44 10.55
CA ALA A 2 16.94 15.50 9.46
C ALA A 2 16.17 16.17 8.31
N THR A 3 16.52 15.86 7.06
CA THR A 3 15.73 16.32 5.91
C THR A 3 14.36 15.63 5.89
N GLU A 4 13.42 16.19 5.14
CA GLU A 4 12.09 15.59 4.97
C GLU A 4 12.18 14.18 4.35
N GLU A 5 13.07 13.99 3.38
CA GLU A 5 13.37 12.67 2.80
C GLU A 5 13.89 11.69 3.84
N GLU A 6 14.82 12.11 4.71
CA GLU A 6 15.33 11.25 5.79
C GLU A 6 14.22 10.87 6.77
N LYS A 7 13.25 11.76 7.02
CA LYS A 7 12.07 11.47 7.84
C LYS A 7 11.21 10.38 7.17
N TYR A 8 10.88 10.50 5.89
CA TYR A 8 10.09 9.50 5.16
C TYR A 8 10.78 8.14 5.07
N VAL A 9 12.09 8.13 4.75
CA VAL A 9 12.88 6.91 4.72
C VAL A 9 12.88 6.19 6.07
N ASN A 10 12.99 6.93 7.18
CA ASN A 10 12.94 6.35 8.52
C ASN A 10 11.56 5.77 8.86
N ILE A 11 10.48 6.44 8.43
CA ILE A 11 9.11 5.92 8.56
C ILE A 11 8.97 4.61 7.79
N LEU A 12 9.28 4.62 6.49
CA LEU A 12 9.20 3.43 5.62
C LEU A 12 9.96 2.25 6.19
N LYS A 13 11.19 2.49 6.69
CA LYS A 13 12.03 1.44 7.28
C LYS A 13 11.36 0.73 8.45
N LYS A 14 10.55 1.43 9.25
CA LYS A 14 9.85 0.88 10.42
C LYS A 14 8.50 0.24 10.04
N LEU A 15 7.90 0.70 8.94
CA LEU A 15 6.65 0.17 8.43
C LEU A 15 6.82 -1.12 7.61
N ILE A 16 8.04 -1.45 7.16
CA ILE A 16 8.34 -2.72 6.48
C ILE A 16 7.91 -3.94 7.32
N SER A 17 7.50 -4.98 6.59
CA SER A 17 6.97 -6.24 7.09
C SER A 17 5.62 -6.07 7.79
N SER A 18 4.72 -5.28 7.19
CA SER A 18 3.31 -5.25 7.57
C SER A 18 2.38 -4.77 6.48
N SER A 19 1.08 -4.94 6.76
CA SER A 19 -0.01 -4.43 5.97
C SER A 19 -0.72 -3.29 6.69
N TYR A 20 -1.15 -2.28 5.94
CA TYR A 20 -1.88 -1.12 6.44
C TYR A 20 -3.10 -0.92 5.55
N ALA A 21 -4.24 -0.60 6.15
CA ALA A 21 -5.47 -0.38 5.42
C ALA A 21 -6.20 0.86 5.93
N PHE A 22 -6.80 1.58 4.99
CA PHE A 22 -7.61 2.76 5.23
C PHE A 22 -8.93 2.58 4.49
N SER A 23 -10.00 3.09 5.06
CA SER A 23 -11.32 2.98 4.46
C SER A 23 -12.17 4.17 4.85
N THR A 24 -13.05 4.59 3.95
CA THR A 24 -14.07 5.60 4.20
C THR A 24 -15.40 5.15 3.60
N GLY A 25 -16.50 5.58 4.18
CA GLY A 25 -17.85 5.34 3.66
C GLY A 25 -18.36 3.90 3.81
N SER A 26 -17.69 3.06 4.60
CA SER A 26 -18.15 1.72 4.97
C SER A 26 -18.40 1.59 6.48
N PRO A 27 -19.27 0.67 6.94
CA PRO A 27 -19.55 0.50 8.37
C PRO A 27 -18.33 0.13 9.22
N ASP A 28 -17.34 -0.51 8.61
CA ASP A 28 -16.08 -0.97 9.22
C ASP A 28 -14.92 0.02 9.06
N SER A 29 -15.10 1.15 8.35
CA SER A 29 -14.04 2.13 8.08
C SER A 29 -13.29 2.56 9.36
N ARG A 30 -14.04 2.83 10.42
CA ARG A 30 -13.48 3.28 11.70
C ARG A 30 -12.64 2.20 12.38
N ASP A 31 -13.10 0.95 12.37
CA ASP A 31 -12.36 -0.15 12.98
C ASP A 31 -11.07 -0.45 12.19
N ILE A 32 -11.12 -0.34 10.86
CA ILE A 32 -9.95 -0.47 9.99
C ILE A 32 -8.93 0.63 10.32
N GLU A 33 -9.37 1.88 10.39
CA GLU A 33 -8.51 3.02 10.70
C GLU A 33 -7.89 2.94 12.09
N GLU A 34 -8.69 2.66 13.13
CA GLU A 34 -8.20 2.54 14.51
C GLU A 34 -7.16 1.42 14.65
N ASN A 35 -7.37 0.26 14.01
CA ASN A 35 -6.42 -0.85 14.02
C ASN A 35 -5.12 -0.50 13.27
N THR A 36 -5.23 0.10 12.09
CA THR A 36 -4.08 0.53 11.29
C THR A 36 -3.24 1.56 12.05
N LEU A 37 -3.86 2.59 12.64
CA LEU A 37 -3.18 3.61 13.42
C LEU A 37 -2.55 3.06 14.69
N ALA A 38 -3.21 2.11 15.37
CA ALA A 38 -2.64 1.42 16.53
C ALA A 38 -1.35 0.66 16.15
N GLU A 39 -1.36 -0.04 15.02
CA GLU A 39 -0.17 -0.73 14.51
C GLU A 39 0.93 0.25 14.13
N ILE A 40 0.62 1.30 13.37
CA ILE A 40 1.58 2.35 12.98
C ILE A 40 2.24 2.96 14.22
N ARG A 41 1.45 3.30 15.26
CA ARG A 41 1.96 3.82 16.53
C ARG A 41 2.86 2.83 17.27
N SER A 42 2.59 1.54 17.19
CA SER A 42 3.44 0.51 17.80
C SER A 42 4.83 0.46 17.15
N ARG A 43 4.90 0.75 15.85
CA ARG A 43 6.12 0.75 15.03
C ARG A 43 6.86 2.10 15.05
N LEU A 44 6.12 3.20 15.22
CA LEU A 44 6.61 4.57 15.24
C LEU A 44 6.35 5.24 16.60
N PRO A 45 6.89 4.72 17.72
CA PRO A 45 6.60 5.24 19.06
C PRO A 45 7.03 6.71 19.23
N GLU A 46 8.01 7.19 18.47
CA GLU A 46 8.44 8.58 18.48
C GLU A 46 7.37 9.55 17.92
N LEU A 47 6.43 9.07 17.11
CA LEU A 47 5.35 9.85 16.51
C LEU A 47 4.03 9.76 17.29
N LYS A 48 4.02 9.09 18.46
CA LYS A 48 2.81 8.89 19.27
C LYS A 48 2.16 10.18 19.78
N HIS A 49 2.87 11.30 19.70
CA HIS A 49 2.38 12.62 20.10
C HIS A 49 1.53 13.29 19.01
N LEU A 50 1.59 12.81 17.77
CA LEU A 50 0.73 13.28 16.67
C LEU A 50 -0.68 12.75 16.87
N ASP A 51 -1.66 13.56 16.47
CA ASP A 51 -3.03 13.09 16.37
C ASP A 51 -3.21 12.08 15.21
N ASP A 52 -4.40 11.51 15.10
CA ASP A 52 -4.70 10.46 14.13
C ASP A 52 -4.57 10.96 12.69
N ASP A 53 -5.07 12.17 12.41
CA ASP A 53 -5.05 12.78 11.09
C ASP A 53 -3.62 13.12 10.66
N GLU A 54 -2.84 13.75 11.55
CA GLU A 54 -1.43 14.09 11.33
C GLU A 54 -0.57 12.84 11.09
N LEU A 55 -0.79 11.78 11.88
CA LEU A 55 -0.07 10.53 11.72
C LEU A 55 -0.43 9.85 10.40
N SER A 56 -1.72 9.80 10.06
CA SER A 56 -2.22 9.19 8.82
C SER A 56 -1.64 9.90 7.60
N SER A 57 -1.76 11.24 7.54
CA SER A 57 -1.20 12.05 6.43
C SER A 57 0.31 11.87 6.31
N LEU A 58 1.04 11.84 7.42
CA LEU A 58 2.50 11.68 7.39
C LEU A 58 2.93 10.30 6.86
N VAL A 59 2.17 9.24 7.16
CA VAL A 59 2.43 7.89 6.65
C VAL A 59 2.09 7.82 5.17
N GLU A 60 0.98 8.40 4.75
CA GLU A 60 0.58 8.50 3.35
C GLU A 60 1.63 9.25 2.52
N ASP A 61 2.13 10.39 3.01
CA ASP A 61 3.21 11.16 2.38
C ASP A 61 4.49 10.33 2.23
N ALA A 62 4.84 9.54 3.26
CA ALA A 62 6.01 8.67 3.20
C ALA A 62 5.85 7.56 2.14
N ILE A 63 4.66 6.98 2.01
CA ILE A 63 4.37 5.97 0.99
C ILE A 63 4.35 6.60 -0.41
N ASN A 64 3.71 7.76 -0.58
CA ASN A 64 3.70 8.54 -1.82
C ASN A 64 5.12 8.95 -2.26
N TYR A 65 5.97 9.34 -1.31
CA TYR A 65 7.38 9.55 -1.57
C TYR A 65 8.06 8.27 -2.09
N ALA A 66 7.83 7.12 -1.45
CA ALA A 66 8.40 5.86 -1.88
C ALA A 66 7.96 5.49 -3.30
N THR A 67 6.65 5.47 -3.56
CA THR A 67 6.07 5.04 -4.85
C THR A 67 6.51 5.96 -5.99
N SER A 68 6.67 7.26 -5.74
CA SER A 68 7.07 8.23 -6.77
C SER A 68 8.58 8.36 -6.99
N LYS A 69 9.42 8.12 -5.97
CA LYS A 69 10.88 8.38 -6.04
C LYS A 69 11.74 7.12 -5.99
N LEU A 70 11.31 6.10 -5.25
CA LEU A 70 12.12 4.93 -4.92
C LEU A 70 11.71 3.69 -5.69
N CYS A 71 10.48 3.68 -6.20
CA CYS A 71 9.87 2.49 -6.74
C CYS A 71 9.73 2.51 -8.27
N THR A 72 9.75 1.31 -8.84
CA THR A 72 9.32 1.02 -10.19
C THR A 72 8.30 -0.11 -10.17
N LEU A 73 7.44 -0.18 -11.18
CA LEU A 73 6.47 -1.25 -11.27
C LEU A 73 7.18 -2.59 -11.45
N ALA A 74 6.85 -3.58 -10.62
CA ALA A 74 7.45 -4.90 -10.69
C ALA A 74 6.98 -5.65 -11.93
N GLU A 75 7.77 -6.65 -12.33
CA GLU A 75 7.42 -7.57 -13.40
C GLU A 75 7.43 -9.01 -12.88
N TYR A 76 6.53 -9.83 -13.39
CA TYR A 76 6.51 -11.27 -13.13
C TYR A 76 6.48 -12.05 -14.43
N ASN A 77 7.21 -13.17 -14.44
CA ASN A 77 7.28 -14.04 -15.60
C ASN A 77 6.02 -14.90 -15.72
N THR A 78 5.49 -14.95 -16.94
CA THR A 78 4.44 -15.88 -17.37
C THR A 78 4.95 -16.77 -18.49
N ARG A 79 4.18 -17.79 -18.88
CA ARG A 79 4.50 -18.61 -20.06
C ARG A 79 4.60 -17.80 -21.37
N TRP A 80 4.07 -16.57 -21.38
CA TRP A 80 4.05 -15.67 -22.53
C TRP A 80 5.06 -14.51 -22.43
N GLY A 81 5.99 -14.57 -21.46
CA GLY A 81 6.95 -13.51 -21.18
C GLY A 81 6.64 -12.70 -19.92
N PRO A 82 7.47 -11.68 -19.62
CA PRO A 82 7.29 -10.80 -18.47
C PRO A 82 6.01 -9.98 -18.62
N ARG A 83 5.32 -9.79 -17.49
CA ARG A 83 4.11 -8.97 -17.38
C ARG A 83 4.31 -7.98 -16.24
N LYS A 84 3.87 -6.75 -16.48
CA LYS A 84 3.76 -5.72 -15.45
C LYS A 84 2.81 -6.18 -14.35
N ALA A 85 3.20 -5.99 -13.11
CA ALA A 85 2.41 -6.32 -11.92
C ALA A 85 1.45 -5.17 -11.58
N TYR A 86 0.56 -4.86 -12.53
CA TYR A 86 -0.47 -3.85 -12.38
C TYR A 86 -1.77 -4.34 -12.99
N ILE A 87 -2.87 -4.03 -12.32
CA ILE A 87 -4.24 -4.30 -12.74
C ILE A 87 -5.02 -3.03 -12.46
N ASP A 88 -5.81 -2.63 -13.43
CA ASP A 88 -6.73 -1.51 -13.31
C ASP A 88 -8.05 -1.99 -13.90
N VAL A 89 -9.10 -1.81 -13.11
CA VAL A 89 -10.46 -2.21 -13.42
C VAL A 89 -11.36 -0.99 -13.32
N GLU A 90 -11.83 -0.55 -14.47
CA GLU A 90 -12.85 0.49 -14.55
C GLU A 90 -14.20 -0.11 -14.99
N ARG A 91 -15.22 0.02 -14.14
CA ARG A 91 -16.61 -0.33 -14.43
C ARG A 91 -17.55 0.79 -13.98
N PRO A 92 -18.78 0.86 -14.50
CA PRO A 92 -19.77 1.82 -14.01
C PRO A 92 -19.97 1.67 -12.49
N GLY A 93 -19.68 2.74 -11.73
CA GLY A 93 -19.82 2.76 -10.27
C GLY A 93 -18.75 1.99 -9.48
N TYR A 94 -17.67 1.53 -10.14
CA TYR A 94 -16.63 0.72 -9.51
C TYR A 94 -15.26 0.94 -10.15
N LEU A 95 -14.26 1.25 -9.32
CA LEU A 95 -12.85 1.32 -9.73
C LEU A 95 -12.04 0.42 -8.80
N HIS A 96 -11.11 -0.35 -9.35
CA HIS A 96 -10.14 -1.09 -8.54
C HIS A 96 -8.76 -1.11 -9.22
N GLU A 97 -7.78 -0.53 -8.54
CA GLU A 97 -6.38 -0.54 -8.95
C GLU A 97 -5.55 -1.42 -8.00
N VAL A 98 -4.70 -2.27 -8.56
CA VAL A 98 -3.80 -3.15 -7.80
C VAL A 98 -2.43 -3.13 -8.45
N GLY A 99 -1.40 -2.88 -7.65
CA GLY A 99 -0.03 -2.87 -8.15
C GLY A 99 0.96 -3.50 -7.19
N TRP A 100 2.00 -4.11 -7.75
CA TRP A 100 3.20 -4.50 -7.02
C TRP A 100 4.38 -3.69 -7.52
N MET A 101 4.96 -2.92 -6.62
CA MET A 101 6.08 -2.03 -6.83
C MET A 101 7.35 -2.64 -6.23
N LYS A 102 8.45 -2.57 -6.97
CA LYS A 102 9.80 -2.88 -6.50
C LYS A 102 10.53 -1.57 -6.21
N CYS A 103 11.06 -1.44 -5.00
CA CYS A 103 11.63 -0.21 -4.48
C CYS A 103 13.07 -0.43 -4.04
N GLN A 104 13.91 0.60 -4.17
CA GLN A 104 15.32 0.54 -3.78
C GLN A 104 15.73 1.85 -3.10
N HIS A 105 16.35 1.75 -1.92
CA HIS A 105 16.95 2.91 -1.25
C HIS A 105 18.25 2.50 -0.52
N PRO A 106 19.33 3.32 -0.55
CA PRO A 106 20.60 2.94 0.10
C PRO A 106 20.51 2.58 1.58
N ALA A 107 19.63 3.25 2.34
CA ALA A 107 19.48 3.03 3.79
C ALA A 107 18.50 1.90 4.18
N ILE A 108 17.68 1.44 3.24
CA ILE A 108 16.65 0.41 3.46
C ILE A 108 17.08 -0.91 2.80
N GLY A 109 17.70 -0.84 1.63
CA GLY A 109 17.90 -1.97 0.73
C GLY A 109 16.76 -2.06 -0.29
N GLU A 110 16.59 -3.26 -0.84
CA GLU A 110 15.45 -3.60 -1.69
C GLU A 110 14.22 -3.86 -0.81
N PHE A 111 13.08 -3.32 -1.20
CA PHE A 111 11.78 -3.59 -0.59
C PHE A 111 10.68 -3.49 -1.64
N HIS A 112 9.47 -3.90 -1.26
CA HIS A 112 8.33 -3.98 -2.14
C HIS A 112 7.12 -3.35 -1.46
N ILE A 113 6.30 -2.71 -2.28
CA ILE A 113 4.98 -2.20 -1.87
C ILE A 113 3.97 -2.87 -2.79
N VAL A 114 3.01 -3.60 -2.22
CA VAL A 114 1.81 -4.05 -2.94
C VAL A 114 0.69 -3.16 -2.48
N PHE A 115 -0.04 -2.54 -3.42
CA PHE A 115 -1.19 -1.71 -3.10
C PHE A 115 -2.45 -2.25 -3.76
N SER A 116 -3.60 -1.99 -3.13
CA SER A 116 -4.93 -2.27 -3.67
C SER A 116 -5.85 -1.13 -3.22
N GLU A 117 -6.38 -0.40 -4.20
CA GLU A 117 -7.36 0.68 -4.01
C GLU A 117 -8.65 0.28 -4.70
N GLU A 118 -9.74 0.27 -3.95
CA GLU A 118 -11.08 -0.08 -4.40
C GLU A 118 -12.03 1.06 -4.05
N SER A 119 -12.79 1.53 -5.03
CA SER A 119 -13.76 2.60 -4.82
C SER A 119 -15.10 2.29 -5.46
N PHE A 120 -16.16 2.70 -4.76
CA PHE A 120 -17.53 2.69 -5.23
C PHE A 120 -18.05 4.13 -5.18
N PRO A 121 -17.80 4.96 -6.22
CA PRO A 121 -18.14 6.38 -6.20
C PRO A 121 -19.61 6.65 -5.91
N ASP A 122 -20.51 5.80 -6.43
CA ASP A 122 -21.96 5.93 -6.24
C ASP A 122 -22.40 5.66 -4.80
N ALA A 123 -21.64 4.86 -4.06
CA ALA A 123 -21.87 4.55 -2.65
C ALA A 123 -21.08 5.48 -1.70
N GLY A 124 -20.16 6.28 -2.24
CA GLY A 124 -19.24 7.09 -1.45
C GLY A 124 -18.25 6.27 -0.62
N THR A 125 -17.93 5.06 -1.07
CA THR A 125 -17.04 4.14 -0.35
C THR A 125 -15.67 4.07 -1.03
N PHE A 126 -14.62 4.10 -0.22
CA PHE A 126 -13.23 3.95 -0.65
C PHE A 126 -12.50 3.03 0.32
N HIS A 127 -11.73 2.09 -0.21
CA HIS A 127 -10.85 1.21 0.54
C HIS A 127 -9.47 1.26 -0.10
N TYR A 128 -8.45 1.34 0.75
CA TYR A 128 -7.09 1.37 0.29
C TYR A 128 -6.19 0.58 1.22
N SER A 129 -5.31 -0.24 0.65
CA SER A 129 -4.42 -1.08 1.43
C SER A 129 -3.03 -1.16 0.82
N TYR A 130 -2.05 -1.33 1.70
CA TYR A 130 -0.65 -1.51 1.35
C TYR A 130 -0.05 -2.69 2.12
N LEU A 131 0.68 -3.55 1.45
CA LEU A 131 1.68 -4.43 2.06
C LEU A 131 3.06 -3.85 1.76
N ILE A 132 3.83 -3.54 2.80
CA ILE A 132 5.23 -3.12 2.68
C ILE A 132 6.11 -4.26 3.17
N THR A 133 6.99 -4.82 2.34
CA THR A 133 7.81 -5.99 2.71
C THR A 133 9.17 -6.01 2.02
N ASN A 134 10.18 -6.59 2.67
CA ASN A 134 11.48 -6.89 2.05
C ASN A 134 11.51 -8.29 1.40
N ASN A 135 10.39 -9.03 1.43
CA ASN A 135 10.29 -10.36 0.88
C ASN A 135 9.57 -10.33 -0.49
N GLU A 136 10.35 -10.42 -1.56
CA GLU A 136 9.84 -10.47 -2.95
C GLU A 136 8.78 -11.56 -3.14
N ARG A 137 8.98 -12.74 -2.54
CA ARG A 137 8.03 -13.86 -2.70
C ARG A 137 6.69 -13.56 -2.03
N GLN A 138 6.72 -12.89 -0.88
CA GLN A 138 5.50 -12.47 -0.20
C GLN A 138 4.76 -11.43 -1.04
N ALA A 139 5.46 -10.38 -1.50
CA ALA A 139 4.85 -9.34 -2.34
C ALA A 139 4.26 -9.90 -3.64
N LYS A 140 4.98 -10.82 -4.29
CA LYS A 140 4.50 -11.51 -5.48
C LYS A 140 3.26 -12.37 -5.19
N SER A 141 3.25 -13.11 -4.08
CA SER A 141 2.09 -13.94 -3.70
C SER A 141 0.88 -13.06 -3.49
N GLU A 142 1.01 -12.01 -2.68
CA GLU A 142 -0.06 -11.07 -2.36
C GLU A 142 -0.71 -10.50 -3.63
N PHE A 143 0.12 -9.97 -4.54
CA PHE A 143 -0.38 -9.44 -5.81
C PHE A 143 -1.12 -10.48 -6.65
N LEU A 144 -0.60 -11.72 -6.73
CA LEU A 144 -1.23 -12.79 -7.50
C LEU A 144 -2.51 -13.31 -6.85
N ASP A 145 -2.59 -13.29 -5.52
CA ASP A 145 -3.77 -13.66 -4.77
C ASP A 145 -4.89 -12.63 -4.98
N ILE A 146 -4.61 -11.32 -4.81
CA ILE A 146 -5.58 -10.25 -5.12
C ILE A 146 -6.04 -10.34 -6.58
N LYS A 147 -5.09 -10.51 -7.52
CA LYS A 147 -5.41 -10.71 -8.94
C LYS A 147 -6.38 -11.88 -9.17
N ARG A 148 -6.20 -12.98 -8.45
CA ARG A 148 -7.06 -14.17 -8.57
C ARG A 148 -8.44 -13.87 -8.04
N GLU A 149 -8.56 -13.20 -6.90
CA GLU A 149 -9.84 -12.81 -6.31
C GLU A 149 -10.64 -11.89 -7.23
N LEU A 150 -9.99 -10.92 -7.88
CA LEU A 150 -10.65 -10.06 -8.86
C LEU A 150 -11.19 -10.84 -10.05
N ARG A 151 -10.48 -11.88 -10.50
CA ARG A 151 -10.98 -12.76 -11.56
C ARG A 151 -12.17 -13.61 -11.13
N GLU A 152 -12.12 -14.14 -9.91
CA GLU A 152 -13.19 -14.97 -9.35
C GLU A 152 -14.49 -14.19 -9.11
N ARG A 153 -14.39 -12.88 -8.86
CA ARG A 153 -15.54 -11.97 -8.76
C ARG A 153 -16.10 -11.54 -10.13
N ASP A 154 -15.62 -12.13 -11.23
CA ASP A 154 -15.88 -11.71 -12.61
C ASP A 154 -15.57 -10.23 -12.85
N ILE A 155 -14.60 -9.67 -12.12
CA ILE A 155 -14.18 -8.26 -12.21
C ILE A 155 -13.06 -8.10 -13.27
N VAL A 156 -12.21 -9.12 -13.47
CA VAL A 156 -11.09 -9.15 -14.43
C VAL A 156 -11.01 -10.44 -15.23
#